data_AF-M5JUU1-F1
#
_entry.id   AF-M5JUU1-F1
#
_cell.length_a   1.000
_cell.length_b   1.000
_cell.length_c   1.000
_cell.angle_alpha   90.00
_cell.angle_beta   90.00
_cell.angle_gamma   90.00
#
_symmetry.space_group_name_H-M   'P 1'
#
loop_
_entity.id
_entity.type
_entity.pdbx_description
1 polymer ?
#
loop_
_entity_poly.entity_id
_entity_poly.type
_entity_poly.pdbx_seq_one_letter_code
_entity_poly.pdbx_strand_id
1 'polypeptide(L)'
;MERNPTIELEDAPLTRGQKNIVDALAAIYPRRIYINDLVDNVYAFDPNGGPDNAHNTVRVQISHLRKRLPSYGWTIPMNHRGAGNHGYYCLEPVANDNVPAADRRAAA
;
A
#
# COMPACT_ATOMS: atom_id res chain seq x y z
N MET A 1 -13.29 -15.17 9.50
CA MET A 1 -12.09 -14.65 10.18
C MET A 1 -11.69 -13.39 9.46
N GLU A 2 -11.97 -12.22 10.04
CA GLU A 2 -11.49 -10.93 9.49
C GLU A 2 -9.97 -10.95 9.56
N ARG A 3 -9.29 -10.98 8.42
CA ARG A 3 -7.84 -10.85 8.39
C ARG A 3 -7.49 -9.45 8.87
N ASN A 4 -6.64 -9.34 9.90
CA ASN A 4 -6.21 -8.07 10.44
C ASN A 4 -4.79 -7.76 9.93
N PRO A 5 -4.67 -6.85 8.94
CA PRO A 5 -3.39 -6.58 8.29
C PRO A 5 -2.35 -5.99 9.25
N THR A 6 -2.77 -5.30 10.31
CA THR A 6 -1.85 -4.74 11.31
C THR A 6 -1.12 -5.85 12.07
N ILE A 7 -1.80 -6.93 12.43
CA ILE A 7 -1.23 -8.06 13.19
C ILE A 7 -0.38 -8.93 12.27
N GLU A 8 -0.87 -9.24 11.05
CA GLU A 8 -0.18 -10.13 10.11
C GLU A 8 1.09 -9.50 9.49
N LEU A 9 1.19 -8.17 9.49
CA LEU A 9 2.34 -7.44 8.95
C LEU A 9 3.29 -6.91 10.04
N GLU A 10 2.98 -7.13 11.33
CA GLU A 10 3.83 -6.72 12.45
C GLU A 10 5.14 -7.51 12.51
N ASP A 11 5.12 -8.79 12.13
CA ASP A 11 6.28 -9.68 12.07
C ASP A 11 7.15 -9.47 10.81
N ALA A 12 6.72 -8.65 9.85
CA ALA A 12 7.48 -8.41 8.64
C ALA A 12 8.67 -7.47 8.94
N PRO A 13 9.89 -7.76 8.45
CA PRO A 13 11.05 -6.88 8.60
C PRO A 13 10.93 -5.65 7.68
N LEU A 14 10.03 -4.75 8.05
CA LEU A 14 9.71 -3.50 7.37
C LEU A 14 10.52 -2.35 7.99
N THR A 15 11.00 -1.44 7.14
CA THR A 15 11.60 -0.20 7.64
C THR A 15 10.53 0.68 8.28
N ARG A 16 10.91 1.62 9.16
CA ARG A 16 9.94 2.52 9.85
C ARG A 16 8.97 3.20 8.87
N GLY A 17 9.45 3.67 7.73
CA GLY A 17 8.60 4.27 6.69
C GLY A 17 7.64 3.27 6.03
N GLN A 18 8.08 2.03 5.80
CA GLN A 18 7.21 0.97 5.29
C GLN A 18 6.12 0.58 6.29
N LYS A 19 6.48 0.47 7.57
CA LYS A 19 5.52 0.19 8.65
C LYS A 19 4.45 1.28 8.74
N ASN A 20 4.85 2.55 8.77
CA ASN A 20 3.90 3.67 8.79
C ASN A 20 2.94 3.66 7.57
N ILE A 21 3.44 3.32 6.38
CA ILE A 21 2.58 3.20 5.18
C ILE A 21 1.58 2.06 5.34
N VAL A 22 2.02 0.90 5.81
CA VAL A 22 1.16 -0.26 6.04
C VAL A 22 0.12 0.06 7.12
N ASP A 23 0.53 0.65 8.24
CA ASP A 23 -0.35 1.04 9.34
C ASP A 23 -1.40 2.05 8.86
N ALA A 24 -1.00 3.06 8.08
CA ALA A 24 -1.93 4.03 7.50
C ALA A 24 -2.95 3.38 6.55
N LEU A 25 -2.53 2.39 5.75
CA LEU A 25 -3.42 1.64 4.85
C LEU A 25 -4.32 0.65 5.60
N ALA A 26 -3.83 0.06 6.68
CA ALA A 26 -4.57 -0.86 7.55
C ALA A 26 -5.64 -0.11 8.36
N ALA A 27 -5.32 1.08 8.89
CA ALA A 27 -6.23 1.89 9.70
C ALA A 27 -7.49 2.35 8.94
N ILE A 28 -7.39 2.49 7.62
CA ILE A 28 -8.50 2.91 6.76
C ILE A 28 -9.17 1.74 6.03
N TYR A 29 -8.63 0.52 6.13
CA TYR A 29 -9.13 -0.65 5.39
C TYR A 29 -10.62 -0.88 5.68
N PRO A 30 -11.46 -1.19 4.68
CA PRO A 30 -11.17 -1.42 3.25
C PRO A 30 -11.26 -0.16 2.36
N ARG A 31 -11.11 1.04 2.92
CA ARG A 31 -11.20 2.31 2.17
C ARG A 31 -9.88 2.64 1.44
N ARG A 32 -9.98 3.56 0.48
CA ARG A 32 -8.86 4.11 -0.29
C ARG A 32 -8.36 5.42 0.32
N ILE A 33 -7.06 5.68 0.20
CA ILE A 33 -6.40 6.94 0.57
C ILE A 33 -5.63 7.51 -0.61
N TYR A 34 -5.66 8.84 -0.78
CA TYR A 34 -4.88 9.51 -1.81
C TYR A 34 -3.42 9.60 -1.40
N ILE A 35 -2.50 9.68 -2.38
CA ILE A 35 -1.07 9.82 -2.09
C ILE A 35 -0.74 11.01 -1.18
N ASN A 36 -1.47 12.13 -1.31
CA ASN A 36 -1.25 13.31 -0.48
C ASN A 36 -1.58 13.00 0.98
N ASP A 37 -2.80 12.53 1.24
CA ASP A 37 -3.23 12.14 2.59
C ASP A 37 -2.34 11.02 3.17
N LEU A 38 -1.89 10.08 2.34
CA LEU A 38 -1.00 9.01 2.77
C LEU A 38 0.36 9.56 3.20
N VAL A 39 0.94 10.49 2.43
CA VAL A 39 2.19 11.18 2.78
C VAL A 39 2.01 11.92 4.10
N ASP A 40 0.91 12.66 4.25
CA ASP A 40 0.61 13.40 5.48
C ASP A 40 0.50 12.46 6.69
N ASN A 41 -0.18 11.32 6.56
CA ASN A 41 -0.28 10.33 7.64
C ASN A 41 1.07 9.67 7.96
N VAL A 42 1.90 9.38 6.94
CA VAL A 42 3.22 8.74 7.13
C VAL A 42 4.20 9.65 7.87
N TYR A 43 4.13 10.95 7.62
CA TYR A 43 5.03 11.96 8.20
C TYR A 43 4.38 12.82 9.30
N ALA A 44 3.11 12.60 9.66
CA ALA A 44 2.41 13.36 10.71
C ALA A 44 3.16 13.35 12.05
N PHE A 45 3.89 12.28 12.33
CA PHE A 45 4.67 12.09 13.56
C PHE A 45 6.18 12.19 13.33
N ASP A 46 6.62 12.67 12.16
CA ASP A 46 8.03 12.95 11.90
C ASP A 46 8.35 14.40 12.29
N PRO A 47 9.19 14.64 13.32
CA PRO A 47 9.53 15.99 13.75
C PRO A 47 10.26 16.82 12.68
N ASN A 48 10.80 16.19 11.64
CA ASN A 48 11.45 16.88 10.52
C ASN A 48 10.49 17.18 9.35
N GLY A 49 9.20 16.82 9.45
CA GLY A 49 8.21 17.04 8.40
C GLY A 49 8.37 16.16 7.16
N GLY A 50 9.29 15.19 7.19
CA GLY A 50 9.60 14.30 6.08
C GLY A 50 10.59 14.89 5.05
N PRO A 51 10.96 14.12 4.02
CA PRO A 51 11.92 14.53 3.01
C PRO A 51 11.28 15.42 1.92
N ASP A 52 12.08 16.28 1.28
CA ASP A 52 11.63 17.20 0.20
C ASP A 52 10.83 16.51 -0.92
N ASN A 53 11.12 15.23 -1.19
CA ASN A 53 10.43 14.40 -2.18
C ASN A 53 9.54 13.32 -1.54
N ALA A 54 8.81 13.66 -0.47
CA ALA A 54 7.96 12.75 0.29
C ALA A 54 7.05 11.87 -0.57
N HIS A 55 6.39 12.43 -1.59
CA HIS A 55 5.55 11.66 -2.53
C HIS A 55 6.33 10.59 -3.29
N ASN A 56 7.54 10.92 -3.76
CA ASN A 56 8.37 9.96 -4.50
C ASN A 56 8.92 8.88 -3.56
N THR A 57 9.34 9.25 -2.36
CA THR A 57 9.78 8.31 -1.32
C THR A 57 8.68 7.31 -0.99
N VAL A 58 7.45 7.78 -0.73
CA VAL A 58 6.31 6.90 -0.46
C VAL A 58 6.00 6.00 -1.66
N ARG A 59 6.05 6.50 -2.90
CA ARG A 59 5.86 5.68 -4.12
C ARG A 59 6.91 4.57 -4.25
N VAL A 60 8.17 4.86 -3.94
CA VAL A 60 9.25 3.85 -3.94
C VAL A 60 9.00 2.81 -2.86
N GLN A 61 8.64 3.22 -1.64
CA GLN A 61 8.33 2.29 -0.56
C GLN A 61 7.13 1.40 -0.88
N ILE A 62 6.06 1.95 -1.46
CA ILE A 62 4.92 1.17 -1.95
C ILE A 62 5.34 0.15 -3.01
N SER A 63 6.27 0.52 -3.90
CA SER A 63 6.79 -0.40 -4.92
C SER A 63 7.58 -1.56 -4.30
N HIS A 64 8.30 -1.33 -3.20
CA HIS A 64 8.94 -2.40 -2.43
C HIS A 64 7.93 -3.23 -1.64
N LEU A 65 6.93 -2.59 -1.02
CA LEU A 65 5.85 -3.27 -0.31
C LEU A 65 5.06 -4.20 -1.23
N ARG A 66 4.73 -3.78 -2.46
CA ARG A 66 4.09 -4.64 -3.46
C ARG A 66 4.83 -5.94 -3.76
N LYS A 67 6.16 -5.96 -3.61
CA LYS A 67 6.99 -7.16 -3.80
C LYS A 67 7.04 -8.03 -2.55
N ARG A 68 6.80 -7.47 -1.36
CA ARG A 68 6.92 -8.15 -0.06
C ARG A 68 5.59 -8.62 0.51
N LEU A 69 4.56 -7.76 0.44
CA LEU A 69 3.22 -8.04 0.96
C LEU A 69 2.61 -9.34 0.41
N PRO A 70 2.85 -9.76 -0.85
CA PRO A 70 2.29 -11.01 -1.34
C PRO A 70 2.72 -12.25 -0.54
N SER A 71 3.93 -12.25 0.04
CA SER A 71 4.40 -13.32 0.93
C SER A 71 3.59 -13.45 2.22
N TYR A 72 2.86 -12.40 2.58
CA TYR A 72 1.99 -12.34 3.76
C TYR A 72 0.50 -12.40 3.37
N GLY A 73 0.18 -12.66 2.09
CA GLY A 73 -1.21 -12.74 1.62
C GLY A 73 -1.90 -11.38 1.44
N TRP A 74 -1.14 -10.29 1.34
CA TRP A 74 -1.64 -8.93 1.13
C TRP A 74 -1.03 -8.29 -0.12
N THR A 75 -1.74 -7.36 -0.75
CA THR A 75 -1.22 -6.62 -1.90
C THR A 75 -1.75 -5.19 -1.91
N ILE A 76 -1.05 -4.33 -2.63
CA ILE A 76 -1.48 -2.95 -2.91
C ILE A 76 -1.68 -2.89 -4.41
N PRO A 77 -2.93 -2.89 -4.93
CA PRO A 77 -3.17 -2.91 -6.36
C PRO A 77 -2.55 -1.68 -7.04
N MET A 78 -2.13 -1.87 -8.30
CA MET A 78 -1.65 -0.80 -9.14
C MET A 78 -2.84 -0.11 -9.80
N ASN A 79 -3.26 1.05 -9.30
CA ASN A 79 -4.28 1.82 -9.99
C ASN A 79 -3.71 2.37 -11.30
N HIS A 80 -4.35 2.04 -12.42
CA HIS A 80 -3.99 2.52 -13.73
C HIS A 80 -4.15 4.05 -13.78
N ARG A 81 -3.07 4.74 -14.15
CA ARG A 81 -3.02 6.18 -14.33
C ARG A 81 -3.94 6.59 -15.49
N GLY A 82 -5.18 6.97 -15.19
CA GLY A 82 -5.95 7.85 -16.06
C GLY A 82 -5.43 9.28 -15.96
N ALA A 83 -5.35 10.00 -17.08
CA ALA A 83 -4.96 11.40 -17.11
C ALA A 83 -5.87 12.22 -16.18
N GLY A 84 -5.32 12.68 -15.05
CA GLY A 84 -6.03 13.47 -14.04
C GLY A 84 -6.32 12.77 -12.70
N ASN A 85 -6.04 11.47 -12.53
CA ASN A 85 -6.37 10.79 -11.29
C ASN A 85 -5.21 10.84 -10.28
N HIS A 86 -5.40 11.54 -9.17
CA HIS A 86 -4.48 11.51 -8.03
C HIS A 86 -4.38 10.07 -7.54
N GLY A 87 -3.21 9.44 -7.70
CA GLY A 87 -3.03 8.02 -7.38
C GLY A 87 -3.50 7.72 -5.96
N TYR A 88 -4.49 6.86 -5.82
CA TYR A 88 -4.97 6.36 -4.55
C TYR A 88 -4.40 4.95 -4.30
N TYR A 89 -4.32 4.60 -3.02
CA TYR A 89 -3.85 3.30 -2.54
C TYR A 89 -4.91 2.71 -1.61
N CYS A 90 -5.03 1.39 -1.68
CA CYS A 90 -5.82 0.57 -0.76
C CYS A 90 -5.00 -0.69 -0.47
N LEU A 91 -5.27 -1.30 0.68
CA LEU A 91 -4.80 -2.64 0.98
C LEU A 91 -5.86 -3.62 0.49
N GLU A 92 -5.46 -4.67 -0.22
CA GLU A 92 -6.33 -5.76 -0.63
C GLU A 92 -5.73 -7.11 -0.23
N PRO A 93 -6.52 -8.08 0.22
CA PRO A 93 -6.03 -9.44 0.38
C PRO A 93 -5.62 -9.98 -1.00
N VAL A 94 -4.49 -10.65 -1.06
CA VAL A 94 -4.11 -11.43 -2.25
C VAL A 94 -5.15 -12.55 -2.35
N ALA A 95 -6.10 -12.40 -3.29
CA ALA A 95 -6.76 -13.58 -3.85
C ALA A 95 -5.62 -14.47 -4.33
N ASN A 96 -5.53 -15.69 -3.81
CA ASN A 96 -4.41 -16.62 -3.98
C ASN A 96 -4.28 -17.16 -5.42
N ASP A 97 -4.36 -16.27 -6.39
CA ASP A 97 -4.13 -16.51 -7.80
C ASP A 97 -3.00 -15.55 -8.18
N ASN A 98 -1.78 -16.07 -8.24
CA ASN A 98 -0.62 -15.40 -8.85
C ASN A 98 -0.86 -15.19 -10.35
N VAL A 99 -1.88 -14.40 -10.69
CA VAL A 99 -2.33 -14.14 -12.05
C VAL A 99 -2.35 -12.62 -12.19
N PRO A 100 -1.49 -12.05 -13.05
CA PRO A 100 -1.56 -10.63 -13.38
C PRO A 100 -2.98 -10.27 -13.80
N ALA A 101 -3.50 -9.11 -13.39
CA ALA A 101 -4.86 -8.66 -13.75
C ALA A 101 -5.14 -8.68 -15.27
N ALA A 102 -4.10 -8.76 -16.11
CA ALA A 102 -4.17 -8.97 -17.55
C ALA A 102 -4.78 -10.32 -17.97
N ASP A 103 -4.68 -11.37 -17.15
CA ASP A 103 -5.17 -12.72 -17.47
C ASP A 103 -6.63 -12.96 -17.06
N ARG A 104 -7.27 -12.02 -16.37
CA ARG A 104 -8.69 -12.17 -15.94
C ARG A 104 -9.70 -11.98 -17.09
N ARG A 105 -9.25 -11.79 -18.34
CA ARG A 105 -10.11 -11.60 -19.51
C ARG A 105 -10.32 -12.83 -20.40
N ALA A 106 -9.91 -14.02 -19.98
CA ALA A 106 -10.01 -15.24 -20.80
C ALA A 106 -10.90 -16.37 -20.20
N ALA A 107 -11.80 -16.05 -19.28
CA ALA A 107 -12.81 -17.02 -18.82
C ALA A 107 -14.19 -16.35 -18.77
N ALA A 108 -14.79 -16.21 -19.95
CA ALA A 108 -16.21 -15.96 -20.15
C ALA A 108 -16.74 -17.04 -21.09
#